data_AF-A0A924L872-F1
#
_entry.id   AF-A0A924L872-F1
#
_cell.length_a   1.000
_cell.length_b   1.000
_cell.length_c   1.000
_cell.angle_alpha   90.00
_cell.angle_beta   90.00
_cell.angle_gamma   90.00
#
_symmetry.space_group_name_H-M   'P 1'
#
loop_
_entity.id
_entity.type
_entity.pdbx_description
1 polymer ?
#
loop_
_entity_poly.entity_id
_entity_poly.type
_entity_poly.pdbx_seq_one_letter_code
_entity_poly.pdbx_strand_id
1 'polypeptide(L)'
;LRISITDTSPAEAKRLTQATAQVFVKYVAELETPPGKSAAPVKASIVDRATTPVSPISPQPTRNVLLAAILGLLAGAGVAVLRDTLDTRVSSVEDLAESTGDAPVLGNIHFDKFALKNPLITELSSHAPRVEAFRVLRTNLQFLNVDASHKVFVVTSALPGEGKSSTACNLALTLADSGQRVLLIEGDLRRPKATTYFGLENTVGVTTVLLGRLKFDEAIQSVVPRADLLASGRTPPNPAELLQSVAMRKLIAEAREQYDVVLIDAPPLLPVTDASLLAANSDGAILVVRHNLTTRDQVADAVTRLQSVDARLLGTVVTMAPEPRRGRGSYGYGYGYGYAPEAEHALSGKSERKPSKDFSRTNPAKEQ
;
A
#
# COMPACT_ATOMS: atom_id res chain seq x y z
N LEU A 1 -51.06 -46.75 5.34
CA LEU A 1 -50.53 -45.88 6.43
C LEU A 1 -49.05 -46.20 6.62
N ARG A 2 -48.19 -45.20 6.77
CA ARG A 2 -46.77 -45.41 7.13
C ARG A 2 -46.56 -44.89 8.55
N ILE A 3 -46.07 -45.76 9.44
CA ILE A 3 -45.76 -45.41 10.83
C ILE A 3 -44.24 -45.37 10.96
N SER A 4 -43.70 -44.28 11.48
CA SER A 4 -42.27 -44.11 11.76
C SER A 4 -42.09 -43.46 13.13
N ILE A 5 -41.25 -44.06 13.97
CA ILE A 5 -40.88 -43.52 15.28
C ILE A 5 -39.38 -43.27 15.30
N THR A 6 -38.99 -42.10 15.79
CA THR A 6 -37.60 -41.68 15.95
C THR A 6 -37.22 -41.79 17.42
N ASP A 7 -36.20 -42.58 17.72
CA ASP A 7 -35.67 -42.77 19.08
C ASP A 7 -34.14 -42.84 19.04
N THR A 8 -33.47 -42.49 20.14
CA THR A 8 -32.00 -42.60 20.27
C THR A 8 -31.55 -44.06 20.37
N SER A 9 -32.42 -44.95 20.85
CA SER A 9 -32.19 -46.39 20.88
C SER A 9 -32.86 -47.08 19.68
N PRO A 10 -32.07 -47.73 18.79
CA PRO A 10 -32.62 -48.48 17.65
C PRO A 10 -33.60 -49.59 18.05
N ALA A 11 -33.37 -50.19 19.22
CA ALA A 11 -34.23 -51.23 19.78
C ALA A 11 -35.58 -50.66 20.24
N GLU A 12 -35.58 -49.48 20.87
CA GLU A 12 -36.79 -48.79 21.29
C GLU A 12 -37.59 -48.26 20.11
N ALA A 13 -36.95 -47.62 19.12
CA ALA A 13 -37.60 -47.17 17.90
C ALA A 13 -38.35 -48.32 17.21
N LYS A 14 -37.71 -49.49 17.08
CA LYS A 14 -38.34 -50.70 16.54
C LYS A 14 -39.50 -51.17 17.41
N ARG A 15 -39.28 -51.31 18.73
CA ARG A 15 -40.28 -51.82 19.67
C ARG A 15 -41.53 -50.96 19.65
N LEU A 16 -41.38 -49.65 19.76
CA LEU A 16 -42.47 -48.69 19.73
C LEU A 16 -43.17 -48.72 18.37
N THR A 17 -42.43 -48.71 17.25
CA THR A 17 -43.05 -48.73 15.91
C THR A 17 -43.88 -49.99 15.71
N GLN A 18 -43.34 -51.15 16.12
CA GLN A 18 -44.02 -52.44 16.00
C GLN A 18 -45.24 -52.53 16.92
N ALA A 19 -45.13 -52.03 18.16
CA ALA A 19 -46.23 -51.99 19.11
C ALA A 19 -47.35 -51.06 18.62
N THR A 20 -47.02 -49.86 18.14
CA THR A 20 -48.00 -48.93 17.57
C THR A 20 -48.70 -49.53 16.36
N ALA A 21 -47.98 -50.21 15.45
CA ALA A 21 -48.58 -50.89 14.32
C ALA A 21 -49.55 -52.01 14.74
N GLN A 22 -49.19 -52.80 15.75
CA GLN A 22 -50.06 -53.87 16.27
C GLN A 22 -51.31 -53.32 16.97
N VAL A 23 -51.15 -52.30 17.81
CA VAL A 23 -52.27 -51.63 18.48
C VAL A 23 -53.20 -50.99 17.45
N PHE A 24 -52.65 -50.35 16.41
CA PHE A 24 -53.45 -49.77 15.34
C PHE A 24 -54.27 -50.82 14.58
N VAL A 25 -53.68 -51.97 14.22
CA VAL A 25 -54.42 -53.07 13.58
C VAL A 25 -55.53 -53.60 14.49
N LYS A 26 -55.25 -53.76 15.79
CA LYS A 26 -56.25 -54.18 16.77
C LYS A 26 -57.39 -53.17 16.89
N TYR A 27 -57.07 -51.88 16.91
CA TYR A 27 -58.05 -50.80 17.03
C TYR A 27 -58.94 -50.68 15.79
N VAL A 28 -58.37 -50.80 14.58
CA VAL A 28 -59.17 -50.82 13.33
C VAL A 28 -60.10 -52.03 13.32
N ALA A 29 -59.64 -53.21 13.76
CA ALA A 29 -60.49 -54.39 13.85
C ALA A 29 -61.64 -54.20 14.85
N GLU A 30 -61.42 -53.51 15.97
CA GLU A 30 -62.45 -53.20 16.96
C GLU A 30 -63.49 -52.20 16.43
N LEU A 31 -63.04 -51.12 15.77
CA LEU A 31 -63.93 -50.10 15.22
C LEU A 31 -64.75 -50.58 14.01
N GLU A 32 -64.15 -51.39 13.14
CA GLU A 32 -64.79 -51.89 11.91
C GLU A 32 -65.63 -53.15 12.16
N THR A 33 -65.73 -53.64 13.39
CA THR A 33 -66.61 -54.77 13.75
C THR A 33 -67.94 -54.26 14.31
N PRO A 34 -69.06 -54.39 13.56
CA PRO A 34 -70.37 -53.95 14.05
C PRO A 34 -70.86 -54.80 15.24
N PRO A 35 -71.71 -54.24 16.13
CA PRO A 35 -72.24 -54.97 17.28
C PRO A 35 -72.91 -56.29 16.87
N GLY A 36 -72.47 -57.41 17.45
CA GLY A 36 -73.04 -58.74 17.21
C GLY A 36 -72.40 -59.54 16.05
N LYS A 37 -71.35 -59.04 15.40
CA LYS A 37 -70.58 -59.79 14.40
C LYS A 37 -69.16 -60.10 14.88
N SER A 38 -68.60 -61.24 14.47
CA SER A 38 -67.26 -61.70 14.86
C SER A 38 -66.14 -61.35 13.85
N ALA A 39 -66.47 -60.66 12.74
CA ALA A 39 -65.50 -60.33 11.70
C ALA A 39 -65.76 -58.96 11.06
N ALA A 40 -64.72 -58.12 11.04
CA ALA A 40 -64.71 -56.83 10.36
C ALA A 40 -64.67 -57.01 8.82
N PRO A 41 -65.42 -56.20 8.04
CA PRO A 41 -65.37 -56.21 6.57
C PRO A 41 -64.04 -55.70 6.01
N VAL A 42 -63.40 -54.76 6.72
CA VAL A 42 -62.11 -54.17 6.35
C VAL A 42 -61.05 -54.62 7.35
N LYS A 43 -59.95 -55.19 6.86
CA LYS A 43 -58.82 -55.66 7.68
C LYS A 43 -57.59 -54.81 7.41
N ALA A 44 -57.06 -54.18 8.44
CA ALA A 44 -55.72 -53.64 8.40
C ALA A 44 -54.70 -54.78 8.57
N SER A 45 -53.63 -54.78 7.77
CA SER A 45 -52.53 -55.73 7.91
C SER A 45 -51.18 -55.00 7.86
N ILE A 46 -50.19 -55.55 8.56
CA ILE A 46 -48.83 -55.02 8.56
C ILE A 46 -48.12 -55.60 7.35
N VAL A 47 -47.92 -54.76 6.33
CA VAL A 47 -47.23 -55.14 5.08
C VAL A 47 -45.72 -55.20 5.28
N ASP A 48 -45.16 -54.30 6.07
CA ASP A 48 -43.72 -54.23 6.36
C ASP A 48 -43.48 -54.10 7.88
N ARG A 49 -42.62 -54.96 8.43
CA ARG A 49 -42.36 -55.03 9.87
C ARG A 49 -41.24 -54.05 10.23
N ALA A 50 -41.28 -53.52 11.46
CA ALA A 50 -40.23 -52.62 11.91
C ALA A 50 -38.87 -53.36 11.98
N THR A 51 -37.87 -52.88 11.24
CA THR A 51 -36.50 -53.37 11.27
C THR A 51 -35.64 -52.53 12.21
N THR A 52 -34.62 -53.13 12.83
CA THR A 52 -33.66 -52.37 13.66
C THR A 52 -32.65 -51.70 12.72
N PRO A 53 -32.54 -50.36 12.70
CA PRO A 53 -31.49 -49.70 11.93
C PRO A 53 -30.11 -50.09 12.48
N VAL A 54 -29.18 -50.46 11.60
CA VAL A 54 -27.79 -50.81 11.98
C VAL A 54 -26.93 -49.54 12.15
N SER A 55 -27.36 -48.42 11.56
CA SER A 55 -26.73 -47.11 11.69
C SER A 55 -27.79 -46.02 11.90
N PRO A 56 -27.45 -44.91 12.58
CA PRO A 56 -28.34 -43.76 12.72
C PRO A 56 -28.80 -43.24 11.34
N ILE A 57 -30.10 -42.96 11.20
CA ILE A 57 -30.66 -42.38 9.97
C ILE A 57 -30.37 -40.87 9.91
N SER A 58 -30.41 -40.19 11.06
CA SER A 58 -30.08 -38.77 11.23
C SER A 58 -29.54 -38.51 12.64
N PRO A 59 -28.60 -37.56 12.83
CA PRO A 59 -27.93 -36.77 11.79
C PRO A 59 -26.91 -37.59 10.98
N GLN A 60 -26.57 -37.13 9.77
CA GLN A 60 -25.48 -37.67 8.96
C GLN A 60 -24.25 -36.76 9.09
N PRO A 61 -23.42 -36.91 10.14
CA PRO A 61 -22.41 -35.93 10.49
C PRO A 61 -21.37 -35.73 9.38
N THR A 62 -20.93 -36.79 8.71
CA THR A 62 -19.96 -36.70 7.61
C THR A 62 -20.48 -35.86 6.44
N ARG A 63 -21.71 -36.13 5.98
CA ARG A 63 -22.37 -35.35 4.93
C ARG A 63 -22.59 -33.90 5.34
N ASN A 64 -23.06 -33.69 6.57
CA ASN A 64 -23.32 -32.35 7.09
C ASN A 64 -22.03 -31.54 7.22
N VAL A 65 -20.94 -32.14 7.69
CA VAL A 65 -19.61 -31.51 7.78
C VAL A 65 -19.06 -31.22 6.38
N LEU A 66 -19.19 -32.15 5.42
CA LEU A 66 -18.75 -31.92 4.04
C LEU A 66 -19.52 -30.76 3.40
N LEU A 67 -20.84 -30.73 3.54
CA LEU A 67 -21.68 -29.63 3.06
C LEU A 67 -21.32 -28.30 3.74
N ALA A 68 -21.12 -28.31 5.06
CA ALA A 68 -20.71 -27.12 5.80
C ALA A 68 -19.33 -26.62 5.36
N ALA A 69 -18.37 -27.52 5.07
CA ALA A 69 -17.05 -27.16 4.57
C ALA A 69 -17.13 -26.51 3.19
N ILE A 70 -17.92 -27.07 2.26
CA ILE A 70 -18.12 -26.50 0.92
C ILE A 70 -18.78 -25.13 1.02
N LEU A 71 -19.87 -25.01 1.77
CA LEU A 71 -20.57 -23.74 1.98
C LEU A 71 -19.67 -22.70 2.67
N GLY A 72 -18.87 -23.12 3.65
CA GLY A 72 -17.91 -22.27 4.33
C GLY A 72 -16.80 -21.76 3.40
N LEU A 73 -16.28 -22.61 2.52
CA LEU A 73 -15.30 -22.21 1.50
C LEU A 73 -15.89 -21.24 0.49
N LEU A 74 -17.12 -21.48 0.01
CA LEU A 74 -17.81 -20.58 -0.91
C LEU A 74 -18.09 -19.23 -0.25
N ALA A 75 -18.58 -19.22 0.99
CA ALA A 75 -18.81 -17.99 1.73
C ALA A 75 -17.49 -17.24 2.00
N GLY A 76 -16.42 -17.95 2.37
CA GLY A 76 -15.09 -17.38 2.58
C GLY A 76 -14.51 -16.76 1.31
N ALA A 77 -14.62 -17.45 0.17
CA ALA A 77 -14.23 -16.93 -1.14
C ALA A 77 -15.06 -15.70 -1.53
N GLY A 78 -16.38 -15.75 -1.28
CA GLY A 78 -17.28 -14.61 -1.52
C GLY A 78 -16.90 -13.38 -0.68
N VAL A 79 -16.60 -13.57 0.61
CA VAL A 79 -16.13 -12.49 1.49
C VAL A 79 -14.76 -11.96 1.05
N ALA A 80 -13.85 -12.84 0.60
CA ALA A 80 -12.55 -12.42 0.09
C ALA A 80 -12.69 -11.54 -1.16
N VAL A 81 -13.50 -11.96 -2.15
CA VAL A 81 -13.78 -11.17 -3.35
C VAL A 81 -14.47 -9.87 -3.00
N LEU A 82 -15.48 -9.89 -2.12
CA LEU A 82 -16.17 -8.68 -1.68
C LEU A 82 -15.20 -7.68 -1.04
N ARG A 83 -14.33 -8.16 -0.14
CA ARG A 83 -13.32 -7.33 0.50
C ARG A 83 -12.34 -6.72 -0.51
N ASP A 84 -11.93 -7.50 -1.50
CA ASP A 84 -11.02 -7.04 -2.57
C ASP A 84 -11.68 -5.97 -3.44
N THR A 85 -12.94 -6.17 -3.85
CA THR A 85 -13.70 -5.19 -4.64
C THR A 85 -14.03 -3.90 -3.89
N LEU A 86 -14.12 -3.96 -2.55
CA LEU A 86 -14.33 -2.79 -1.70
C LEU A 86 -13.01 -2.09 -1.32
N ASP A 87 -11.85 -2.67 -1.63
CA ASP A 87 -10.57 -2.00 -1.40
C ASP A 87 -10.34 -0.95 -2.49
N THR A 88 -10.53 0.32 -2.12
CA THR A 88 -10.37 1.46 -3.03
C THR A 88 -8.95 2.03 -3.01
N ARG A 89 -8.01 1.38 -2.32
CA ARG A 89 -6.62 1.84 -2.23
C ARG A 89 -5.91 1.72 -3.56
N VAL A 90 -5.06 2.70 -3.83
CA VAL A 90 -4.15 2.70 -4.98
C VAL A 90 -3.10 1.62 -4.76
N SER A 91 -3.12 0.59 -5.60
CA SER A 91 -2.21 -0.55 -5.54
C SER A 91 -1.47 -0.80 -6.86
N SER A 92 -1.97 -0.25 -7.97
CA SER A 92 -1.45 -0.43 -9.32
C SER A 92 -1.28 0.90 -10.08
N VAL A 93 -0.54 0.90 -11.19
CA VAL A 93 -0.38 2.09 -12.04
C VAL A 93 -1.70 2.44 -12.69
N GLU A 94 -2.47 1.40 -13.00
CA GLU A 94 -3.79 1.45 -13.60
C GLU A 94 -4.77 2.18 -12.67
N ASP A 95 -4.77 1.86 -11.36
CA ASP A 95 -5.58 2.57 -10.36
C ASP A 95 -5.28 4.08 -10.32
N LEU A 96 -4.00 4.46 -10.54
CA LEU A 96 -3.57 5.85 -10.60
C LEU A 96 -4.05 6.53 -11.87
N ALA A 97 -3.86 5.90 -13.03
CA ALA A 97 -4.28 6.45 -14.32
C ALA A 97 -5.78 6.78 -14.34
N GLU A 98 -6.62 5.94 -13.75
CA GLU A 98 -8.06 6.22 -13.60
C GLU A 98 -8.35 7.49 -12.80
N SER A 99 -7.55 7.76 -11.76
CA SER A 99 -7.78 8.86 -10.80
C SER A 99 -7.07 10.15 -11.19
N THR A 100 -6.03 10.09 -12.04
CA THR A 100 -5.17 11.23 -12.38
C THR A 100 -5.27 11.68 -13.83
N GLY A 101 -6.12 11.04 -14.63
CA GLY A 101 -6.27 11.33 -16.05
C GLY A 101 -4.97 11.09 -16.81
N ASP A 102 -4.60 12.03 -17.68
CA ASP A 102 -3.42 11.92 -18.55
C ASP A 102 -2.07 12.14 -17.83
N ALA A 103 -2.08 12.43 -16.53
CA ALA A 103 -0.87 12.69 -15.78
C ALA A 103 -0.05 11.39 -15.60
N PRO A 104 1.20 11.32 -16.09
CA PRO A 104 2.00 10.09 -16.04
C PRO A 104 2.55 9.82 -14.63
N VAL A 105 2.86 8.54 -14.36
CA VAL A 105 3.65 8.15 -13.19
C VAL A 105 5.13 8.44 -13.47
N LEU A 106 5.70 9.40 -12.74
CA LEU A 106 7.07 9.87 -12.90
C LEU A 106 8.09 8.98 -12.21
N GLY A 107 7.69 8.25 -11.18
CA GLY A 107 8.59 7.37 -10.47
C GLY A 107 7.89 6.51 -9.43
N ASN A 108 8.56 5.42 -9.08
CA ASN A 108 8.14 4.53 -8.02
C ASN A 108 9.28 4.36 -7.00
N ILE A 109 9.06 4.86 -5.78
CA ILE A 109 9.99 4.79 -4.66
C ILE A 109 9.58 3.64 -3.76
N HIS A 110 10.36 2.56 -3.79
CA HIS A 110 10.13 1.38 -2.97
C HIS A 110 10.24 1.68 -1.47
N PHE A 111 9.52 0.89 -0.68
CA PHE A 111 9.62 0.93 0.77
C PHE A 111 11.03 0.50 1.23
N ASP A 112 11.71 1.42 1.91
CA ASP A 112 13.03 1.18 2.49
C ASP A 112 12.96 1.43 4.01
N LYS A 113 13.24 0.39 4.79
CA LYS A 113 13.25 0.46 6.26
C LYS A 113 14.32 1.43 6.79
N PHE A 114 15.42 1.60 6.07
CA PHE A 114 16.50 2.49 6.45
C PHE A 114 16.16 3.97 6.19
N ALA A 115 15.15 4.26 5.37
CA ALA A 115 14.67 5.62 5.14
C ALA A 115 14.17 6.33 6.40
N LEU A 116 13.77 5.57 7.43
CA LEU A 116 13.37 6.14 8.73
C LEU A 116 14.55 6.75 9.50
N LYS A 117 15.76 6.23 9.30
CA LYS A 117 16.98 6.72 9.95
C LYS A 117 17.76 7.66 9.04
N ASN A 118 17.91 7.26 7.78
CA ASN A 118 18.68 7.97 6.77
C ASN A 118 17.72 8.32 5.62
N PRO A 119 16.97 9.43 5.70
CA PRO A 119 15.94 9.79 4.73
C PRO A 119 16.51 10.29 3.41
N LEU A 120 17.76 10.77 3.40
CA LEU A 120 18.43 11.31 2.23
C LEU A 120 19.23 10.24 1.48
N ILE A 121 19.33 10.37 0.15
CA ILE A 121 20.08 9.46 -0.72
C ILE A 121 21.60 9.70 -0.67
N THR A 122 22.06 10.83 -0.16
CA THR A 122 23.48 11.21 -0.06
C THR A 122 24.29 10.25 0.79
N GLU A 123 23.68 9.60 1.77
CA GLU A 123 24.33 8.64 2.67
C GLU A 123 24.29 7.19 2.14
N LEU A 124 23.70 6.97 0.96
CA LEU A 124 23.58 5.64 0.38
C LEU A 124 24.68 5.39 -0.67
N SER A 125 24.93 4.11 -0.94
CA SER A 125 25.77 3.74 -2.08
C SER A 125 25.13 4.17 -3.39
N SER A 126 25.95 4.51 -4.38
CA SER A 126 25.51 4.93 -5.72
C SER A 126 24.62 3.91 -6.43
N HIS A 127 24.67 2.64 -6.03
CA HIS A 127 23.90 1.53 -6.59
C HIS A 127 22.68 1.13 -5.73
N ALA A 128 22.37 1.89 -4.67
CA ALA A 128 21.21 1.59 -3.84
C ALA A 128 19.91 1.75 -4.64
N PRO A 129 18.92 0.83 -4.52
CA PRO A 129 17.67 0.89 -5.27
C PRO A 129 16.92 2.22 -5.14
N ARG A 130 17.00 2.87 -3.97
CA ARG A 130 16.40 4.18 -3.72
C ARG A 130 17.06 5.28 -4.57
N VAL A 131 18.38 5.25 -4.74
CA VAL A 131 19.12 6.20 -5.60
C VAL A 131 18.67 6.04 -7.05
N GLU A 132 18.56 4.80 -7.54
CA GLU A 132 18.08 4.54 -8.91
C GLU A 132 16.63 5.02 -9.12
N ALA A 133 15.75 4.81 -8.13
CA ALA A 133 14.38 5.31 -8.21
C ALA A 133 14.33 6.84 -8.38
N PHE A 134 15.17 7.59 -7.67
CA PHE A 134 15.26 9.04 -7.84
C PHE A 134 15.94 9.47 -9.15
N ARG A 135 16.89 8.69 -9.69
CA ARG A 135 17.45 8.92 -11.03
C ARG A 135 16.41 8.74 -12.14
N VAL A 136 15.56 7.72 -12.02
CA VAL A 136 14.40 7.54 -12.92
C VAL A 136 13.44 8.71 -12.81
N LEU A 137 13.08 9.11 -11.58
CA LEU A 137 12.21 10.26 -11.34
C LEU A 137 12.76 11.55 -11.98
N ARG A 138 14.04 11.84 -11.79
CA ARG A 138 14.73 12.98 -12.44
C ARG A 138 14.59 12.91 -13.96
N THR A 139 14.89 11.76 -14.54
CA THR A 139 14.89 11.57 -16.00
C THR A 139 13.49 11.82 -16.57
N ASN A 140 12.46 11.25 -15.96
CA ASN A 140 11.07 11.45 -16.38
C ASN A 140 10.63 12.91 -16.23
N LEU A 141 11.04 13.58 -15.14
CA LEU A 141 10.74 15.01 -14.95
C LEU A 141 11.40 15.91 -16.01
N GLN A 142 12.60 15.54 -16.49
CA GLN A 142 13.25 16.27 -17.57
C GLN A 142 12.46 16.19 -18.89
N PHE A 143 11.82 15.06 -19.18
CA PHE A 143 10.99 14.87 -20.38
C PHE A 143 9.64 15.59 -20.34
N LEU A 144 9.10 15.90 -19.15
CA LEU A 144 7.78 16.57 -19.05
C LEU A 144 7.76 18.01 -19.55
N ASN A 145 8.90 18.72 -19.51
CA ASN A 145 8.98 20.15 -19.82
C ASN A 145 10.22 20.44 -20.67
N VAL A 146 10.25 19.96 -21.92
CA VAL A 146 11.38 20.15 -22.85
C VAL A 146 11.62 21.63 -23.18
N ASP A 147 10.58 22.48 -23.11
CA ASP A 147 10.60 23.84 -23.67
C ASP A 147 10.87 24.98 -22.67
N ALA A 148 10.97 24.70 -21.36
CA ALA A 148 11.16 25.73 -20.32
C ALA A 148 12.58 25.70 -19.72
N SER A 149 13.27 26.84 -19.75
CA SER A 149 14.64 27.00 -19.21
C SER A 149 14.69 27.13 -17.69
N HIS A 150 13.62 27.62 -17.05
CA HIS A 150 13.52 27.77 -15.60
C HIS A 150 12.18 27.20 -15.13
N LYS A 151 12.23 26.26 -14.19
CA LYS A 151 11.07 25.44 -13.80
C LYS A 151 10.74 25.59 -12.33
N VAL A 152 9.48 25.86 -11.99
CA VAL A 152 8.98 25.90 -10.61
C VAL A 152 7.95 24.79 -10.44
N PHE A 153 8.24 23.82 -9.58
CA PHE A 153 7.36 22.69 -9.31
C PHE A 153 6.94 22.65 -7.85
N VAL A 154 5.66 22.37 -7.61
CA VAL A 154 5.15 22.08 -6.28
C VAL A 154 5.15 20.57 -6.06
N VAL A 155 5.77 20.11 -4.98
CA VAL A 155 5.68 18.71 -4.54
C VAL A 155 4.68 18.65 -3.40
N THR A 156 3.56 17.96 -3.61
CA THR A 156 2.48 17.85 -2.63
C THR A 156 1.92 16.42 -2.63
N SER A 157 0.89 16.17 -1.82
CA SER A 157 0.30 14.86 -1.64
C SER A 157 -1.19 15.01 -1.27
N ALA A 158 -1.98 13.94 -1.34
CA ALA A 158 -3.38 14.00 -0.92
C ALA A 158 -3.50 14.15 0.61
N LEU A 159 -2.69 13.39 1.34
CA LEU A 159 -2.74 13.21 2.80
C LEU A 159 -1.36 13.38 3.46
N PRO A 160 -1.33 13.68 4.78
CA PRO A 160 -0.07 13.68 5.53
C PRO A 160 0.62 12.31 5.54
N GLY A 161 1.96 12.30 5.49
CA GLY A 161 2.74 11.06 5.66
C GLY A 161 2.90 10.21 4.40
N GLU A 162 2.67 10.78 3.22
CA GLU A 162 2.86 10.11 1.92
C GLU A 162 4.28 10.25 1.36
N GLY A 163 5.18 10.93 2.08
CA GLY A 163 6.59 11.04 1.68
C GLY A 163 6.94 12.28 0.87
N LYS A 164 6.02 13.24 0.68
CA LYS A 164 6.21 14.50 -0.07
C LYS A 164 7.55 15.21 0.19
N SER A 165 7.88 15.45 1.47
CA SER A 165 9.09 16.17 1.87
C SER A 165 10.36 15.38 1.59
N SER A 166 10.34 14.06 1.79
CA SER A 166 11.47 13.19 1.46
C SER A 166 11.67 13.10 -0.05
N THR A 167 10.57 13.01 -0.82
CA THR A 167 10.61 13.04 -2.28
C THR A 167 11.17 14.37 -2.78
N ALA A 168 10.71 15.51 -2.26
CA ALA A 168 11.19 16.83 -2.64
C ALA A 168 12.69 17.01 -2.36
N CYS A 169 13.15 16.64 -1.15
CA CYS A 169 14.56 16.73 -0.78
C CYS A 169 15.46 15.87 -1.66
N ASN A 170 15.10 14.60 -1.87
CA ASN A 170 15.91 13.68 -2.67
C ASN A 170 15.87 14.00 -4.17
N LEU A 171 14.74 14.50 -4.67
CA LEU A 171 14.65 15.01 -6.04
C LEU A 171 15.55 16.23 -6.23
N ALA A 172 15.60 17.15 -5.26
CA ALA A 172 16.50 18.30 -5.29
C ALA A 172 17.97 17.87 -5.39
N LEU A 173 18.37 16.92 -4.52
CA LEU A 173 19.72 16.35 -4.54
C LEU A 173 20.05 15.69 -5.88
N THR A 174 19.13 14.92 -6.45
CA THR A 174 19.36 14.18 -7.70
C THR A 174 19.42 15.10 -8.92
N LEU A 175 18.64 16.19 -8.92
CA LEU A 175 18.71 17.24 -9.94
C LEU A 175 20.02 18.01 -9.85
N ALA A 176 20.49 18.35 -8.64
CA ALA A 176 21.78 19.01 -8.44
C ALA A 176 22.96 18.14 -8.89
N ASP A 177 22.91 16.83 -8.61
CA ASP A 177 23.88 15.84 -9.09
C ASP A 177 23.96 15.79 -10.64
N SER A 178 22.89 16.17 -11.34
CA SER A 178 22.90 16.32 -12.82
C SER A 178 23.46 17.66 -13.31
N GLY A 179 23.96 18.51 -12.42
CA GLY A 179 24.55 19.80 -12.73
C GLY A 179 23.59 20.98 -12.74
N GLN A 180 22.30 20.77 -12.47
CA GLN A 180 21.31 21.86 -12.39
C GLN A 180 21.48 22.65 -11.08
N ARG A 181 21.28 23.97 -11.13
CA ARG A 181 21.14 24.81 -9.93
C ARG A 181 19.73 24.66 -9.40
N VAL A 182 19.59 24.09 -8.21
CA VAL A 182 18.30 23.74 -7.61
C VAL A 182 18.08 24.49 -6.32
N LEU A 183 16.91 25.11 -6.18
CA LEU A 183 16.43 25.64 -4.90
C LEU A 183 15.27 24.78 -4.41
N LEU A 184 15.37 24.26 -3.18
CA LEU A 184 14.23 23.74 -2.45
C LEU A 184 13.66 24.83 -1.55
N ILE A 185 12.37 25.11 -1.68
CA ILE A 185 11.62 26.01 -0.81
C ILE A 185 10.73 25.16 0.10
N GLU A 186 10.87 25.32 1.42
CA GLU A 186 9.96 24.71 2.40
C GLU A 186 8.67 25.53 2.50
N GLY A 187 7.67 25.14 1.71
CA GLY A 187 6.33 25.74 1.68
C GLY A 187 5.34 25.15 2.69
N ASP A 188 5.66 24.01 3.33
CA ASP A 188 4.89 23.47 4.46
C ASP A 188 5.24 24.19 5.77
N LEU A 189 4.77 25.43 5.88
CA LEU A 189 5.00 26.28 7.06
C LEU A 189 4.36 25.70 8.35
N ARG A 190 3.44 24.73 8.20
CA ARG A 190 2.73 24.09 9.32
C ARG A 190 3.53 22.96 9.94
N ARG A 191 4.20 22.15 9.12
CA ARG A 191 4.97 20.99 9.55
C ARG A 191 6.28 20.88 8.74
N PRO A 192 7.19 21.85 8.85
CA PRO A 192 8.42 21.87 8.07
C PRO A 192 9.30 20.67 8.41
N LYS A 193 9.98 20.09 7.41
CA LYS A 193 10.80 18.87 7.57
C LYS A 193 12.15 18.92 6.87
N ALA A 194 12.33 19.71 5.82
CA ALA A 194 13.55 19.74 5.00
C ALA A 194 14.79 20.08 5.85
N THR A 195 14.72 21.12 6.69
CA THR A 195 15.85 21.48 7.59
C THR A 195 16.23 20.34 8.53
N THR A 196 15.27 19.58 9.04
CA THR A 196 15.53 18.39 9.87
C THR A 196 16.22 17.28 9.07
N TYR A 197 15.85 17.08 7.82
CA TYR A 197 16.51 16.08 6.96
C TYR A 197 17.94 16.47 6.60
N PHE A 198 18.18 17.75 6.31
CA PHE A 198 19.52 18.23 5.93
C PHE A 198 20.42 18.57 7.14
N GLY A 199 19.89 18.56 8.36
CA GLY A 199 20.64 18.96 9.56
C GLY A 199 20.94 20.47 9.60
N LEU A 200 20.06 21.29 9.06
CA LEU A 200 20.19 22.75 8.96
C LEU A 200 19.31 23.50 9.98
N GLU A 201 19.60 24.79 10.18
CA GLU A 201 18.83 25.63 11.08
C GLU A 201 17.52 26.13 10.43
N ASN A 202 16.46 26.28 11.23
CA ASN A 202 15.15 26.77 10.76
C ASN A 202 14.79 28.16 11.33
N THR A 203 15.80 28.95 11.71
CA THR A 203 15.58 30.26 12.35
C THR A 203 15.08 31.31 11.37
N VAL A 204 15.62 31.29 10.15
CA VAL A 204 15.28 32.19 9.04
C VAL A 204 14.85 31.38 7.83
N GLY A 205 14.04 31.97 6.95
CA GLY A 205 13.49 31.27 5.81
C GLY A 205 12.36 32.04 5.13
N VAL A 206 11.45 31.33 4.46
CA VAL A 206 10.28 31.86 3.75
C VAL A 206 9.57 32.92 4.60
N THR A 207 9.19 32.62 5.84
CA THR A 207 8.44 33.59 6.67
C THR A 207 9.21 34.86 6.94
N THR A 208 10.53 34.78 7.14
CA THR A 208 11.38 35.95 7.38
C THR A 208 11.48 36.84 6.14
N VAL A 209 11.60 36.24 4.96
CA VAL A 209 11.66 36.97 3.67
C VAL A 209 10.31 37.60 3.35
N LEU A 210 9.20 36.86 3.51
CA LEU A 210 7.85 37.38 3.24
C LEU A 210 7.47 38.55 4.15
N LEU A 211 8.00 38.58 5.38
CA LEU A 211 7.82 39.69 6.32
C LEU A 211 8.79 40.86 6.07
N GLY A 212 9.65 40.78 5.04
CA GLY A 212 10.60 41.84 4.68
C GLY A 212 11.73 42.04 5.69
N ARG A 213 12.00 41.06 6.56
CA ARG A 213 13.03 41.16 7.60
C ARG A 213 14.44 40.84 7.10
N LEU A 214 14.53 40.02 6.05
CA LEU A 214 15.75 39.67 5.33
C LEU A 214 15.46 39.63 3.83
N LYS A 215 16.49 39.85 3.01
CA LYS A 215 16.40 39.61 1.58
C LYS A 215 16.40 38.12 1.28
N PHE A 216 15.94 37.76 0.08
CA PHE A 216 15.90 36.40 -0.41
C PHE A 216 17.28 35.72 -0.31
N ASP A 217 18.32 36.31 -0.91
CA ASP A 217 19.68 35.75 -0.93
C ASP A 217 20.29 35.55 0.47
N GLU A 218 19.89 36.37 1.45
CA GLU A 218 20.39 36.31 2.83
C GLU A 218 19.77 35.16 3.64
N ALA A 219 18.65 34.59 3.17
CA ALA A 219 17.91 33.53 3.86
C ALA A 219 18.18 32.13 3.29
N ILE A 220 18.96 32.03 2.20
CA ILE A 220 19.29 30.78 1.52
C ILE A 220 20.43 30.06 2.25
N GLN A 221 20.28 28.76 2.44
CA GLN A 221 21.28 27.89 3.05
C GLN A 221 21.73 26.83 2.04
N SER A 222 23.03 26.66 1.85
CA SER A 222 23.54 25.63 0.93
C SER A 222 23.44 24.24 1.54
N VAL A 223 22.93 23.28 0.77
CA VAL A 223 22.76 21.88 1.18
C VAL A 223 23.93 21.05 0.68
N VAL A 224 24.16 21.10 -0.64
CA VAL A 224 25.28 20.50 -1.37
C VAL A 224 25.61 21.41 -2.56
N PRO A 225 26.75 21.22 -3.26
CA PRO A 225 27.01 22.01 -4.46
C PRO A 225 25.83 21.97 -5.44
N ARG A 226 25.34 23.16 -5.84
CA ARG A 226 24.18 23.36 -6.73
C ARG A 226 22.81 22.98 -6.16
N ALA A 227 22.71 22.64 -4.88
CA ALA A 227 21.42 22.50 -4.20
C ALA A 227 21.37 23.40 -2.97
N ASP A 228 20.42 24.30 -2.95
CA ASP A 228 20.20 25.23 -1.86
C ASP A 228 18.80 25.06 -1.26
N LEU A 229 18.63 25.50 -0.01
CA LEU A 229 17.39 25.42 0.75
C LEU A 229 17.00 26.82 1.22
N LEU A 230 15.78 27.23 0.88
CA LEU A 230 15.06 28.26 1.62
C LEU A 230 14.13 27.58 2.63
N ALA A 231 14.57 27.54 3.89
CA ALA A 231 13.84 26.92 4.99
C ALA A 231 12.48 27.61 5.24
N SER A 232 11.60 27.06 6.09
CA SER A 232 10.32 27.73 6.37
C SER A 232 10.53 29.00 7.19
N GLY A 233 11.53 29.00 8.06
CA GLY A 233 11.64 29.95 9.16
C GLY A 233 10.65 29.62 10.28
N ARG A 234 10.48 30.54 11.23
CA ARG A 234 9.52 30.39 12.34
C ARG A 234 8.10 30.23 11.81
N THR A 235 7.36 29.27 12.36
CA THR A 235 5.95 29.03 12.01
C THR A 235 5.12 30.30 12.26
N PRO A 236 4.43 30.83 11.23
CA PRO A 236 3.63 32.04 11.37
C PRO A 236 2.24 31.70 11.93
N PRO A 237 1.51 32.67 12.53
CA PRO A 237 0.14 32.44 12.97
C PRO A 237 -0.82 32.16 11.80
N ASN A 238 -0.59 32.80 10.64
CA ASN A 238 -1.45 32.69 9.44
C ASN A 238 -0.65 32.21 8.21
N PRO A 239 -0.34 30.91 8.06
CA PRO A 239 0.42 30.39 6.92
C PRO A 239 -0.22 30.69 5.55
N ALA A 240 -1.53 30.43 5.41
CA ALA A 240 -2.21 30.54 4.12
C ALA A 240 -2.18 31.98 3.55
N GLU A 241 -2.39 32.99 4.40
CA GLU A 241 -2.33 34.40 4.00
C GLU A 241 -0.96 34.80 3.48
N LEU A 242 0.11 34.31 4.14
CA LEU A 242 1.48 34.57 3.70
C LEU A 242 1.76 33.92 2.33
N LEU A 243 1.32 32.68 2.13
CA LEU A 243 1.53 31.96 0.87
C LEU A 243 0.74 32.57 -0.30
N GLN A 244 -0.41 33.21 -0.04
CA GLN A 244 -1.20 33.94 -1.06
C GLN A 244 -0.68 35.35 -1.35
N SER A 245 0.25 35.85 -0.54
CA SER A 245 0.68 37.24 -0.60
C SER A 245 1.37 37.59 -1.94
N VAL A 246 1.38 38.89 -2.27
CA VAL A 246 2.21 39.41 -3.37
C VAL A 246 3.69 39.13 -3.12
N ALA A 247 4.13 39.14 -1.85
CA ALA A 247 5.51 38.83 -1.49
C ALA A 247 5.91 37.41 -1.89
N MET A 248 5.02 36.42 -1.73
CA MET A 248 5.31 35.03 -2.12
C MET A 248 5.45 34.89 -3.64
N ARG A 249 4.59 35.56 -4.41
CA ARG A 249 4.72 35.60 -5.87
C ARG A 249 6.03 36.22 -6.33
N LYS A 250 6.46 37.31 -5.68
CA LYS A 250 7.76 37.94 -5.95
C LYS A 250 8.92 37.02 -5.59
N LEU A 251 8.85 36.34 -4.45
CA LEU A 251 9.87 35.37 -4.02
C LEU A 251 10.02 34.22 -5.02
N ILE A 252 8.90 33.64 -5.49
CA ILE A 252 8.94 32.58 -6.51
C ILE A 252 9.52 33.10 -7.83
N ALA A 253 9.17 34.32 -8.23
CA ALA A 253 9.72 34.93 -9.45
C ALA A 253 11.23 35.18 -9.35
N GLU A 254 11.70 35.73 -8.23
CA GLU A 254 13.13 35.94 -7.95
C GLU A 254 13.89 34.60 -7.92
N ALA A 255 13.34 33.58 -7.27
CA ALA A 255 13.91 32.24 -7.28
C ALA A 255 13.98 31.63 -8.69
N ARG A 256 12.95 31.84 -9.52
CA ARG A 256 12.92 31.37 -10.91
C ARG A 256 14.03 31.99 -11.75
N GLU A 257 14.41 33.24 -11.50
CA GLU A 257 15.48 33.91 -12.26
C GLU A 257 16.88 33.42 -11.88
N GLN A 258 17.06 32.97 -10.63
CA GLN A 258 18.37 32.57 -10.11
C GLN A 258 18.69 31.07 -10.25
N TYR A 259 17.66 30.21 -10.32
CA TYR A 259 17.81 28.75 -10.31
C TYR A 259 17.20 28.10 -11.55
N ASP A 260 17.84 27.04 -12.03
CA ASP A 260 17.36 26.27 -13.18
C ASP A 260 16.07 25.50 -12.82
N VAL A 261 16.01 24.99 -11.57
CA VAL A 261 14.82 24.34 -11.01
C VAL A 261 14.55 24.83 -9.59
N VAL A 262 13.30 25.20 -9.32
CA VAL A 262 12.78 25.48 -7.98
C VAL A 262 11.77 24.40 -7.62
N LEU A 263 12.01 23.70 -6.53
CA LEU A 263 11.06 22.74 -5.94
C LEU A 263 10.45 23.37 -4.69
N ILE A 264 9.13 23.30 -4.55
CA ILE A 264 8.43 23.78 -3.36
C ILE A 264 7.82 22.57 -2.66
N ASP A 265 8.33 22.21 -1.47
CA ASP A 265 7.68 21.20 -0.62
C ASP A 265 6.44 21.83 0.02
N ALA A 266 5.26 21.33 -0.32
CA ALA A 266 3.99 21.92 0.06
C ALA A 266 3.15 20.96 0.91
N PRO A 267 2.30 21.46 1.82
CA PRO A 267 1.45 20.62 2.66
C PRO A 267 0.47 19.76 1.84
N PRO A 268 -0.18 18.76 2.43
CA PRO A 268 -1.15 17.94 1.69
C PRO A 268 -2.39 18.75 1.25
N LEU A 269 -2.95 18.39 0.09
CA LEU A 269 -4.05 19.11 -0.58
C LEU A 269 -5.42 18.95 0.10
N LEU A 270 -5.71 17.79 0.69
CA LEU A 270 -7.04 17.53 1.27
C LEU A 270 -7.27 18.25 2.60
N PRO A 271 -6.30 18.28 3.55
CA PRO A 271 -6.51 18.93 4.84
C PRO A 271 -6.48 20.47 4.80
N VAL A 272 -5.72 21.06 3.86
CA VAL A 272 -5.46 22.51 3.79
C VAL A 272 -5.35 22.99 2.34
N THR A 273 -5.53 24.29 2.10
CA THR A 273 -5.53 24.89 0.75
C THR A 273 -4.17 25.41 0.30
N ASP A 274 -3.22 25.54 1.23
CA ASP A 274 -1.87 26.10 1.05
C ASP A 274 -1.15 25.59 -0.22
N ALA A 275 -1.20 24.28 -0.51
CA ALA A 275 -0.52 23.70 -1.66
C ALA A 275 -1.15 24.04 -3.01
N SER A 276 -2.49 24.12 -3.11
CA SER A 276 -3.16 24.57 -4.34
C SER A 276 -2.74 26.01 -4.69
N LEU A 277 -2.58 26.86 -3.68
CA LEU A 277 -2.21 28.27 -3.86
C LEU A 277 -0.77 28.43 -4.34
N LEU A 278 0.14 27.60 -3.81
CA LEU A 278 1.51 27.50 -4.32
C LEU A 278 1.50 26.97 -5.77
N ALA A 279 0.69 25.95 -6.05
CA ALA A 279 0.63 25.33 -7.37
C ALA A 279 0.14 26.29 -8.45
N ALA A 280 -0.85 27.13 -8.13
CA ALA A 280 -1.37 28.17 -9.02
C ALA A 280 -0.33 29.25 -9.40
N ASN A 281 0.77 29.37 -8.65
CA ASN A 281 1.87 30.30 -8.93
C ASN A 281 3.14 29.58 -9.42
N SER A 282 3.00 28.33 -9.87
CA SER A 282 4.08 27.46 -10.33
C SER A 282 3.77 26.90 -11.73
N ASP A 283 4.71 26.17 -12.33
CA ASP A 283 4.48 25.51 -13.62
C ASP A 283 3.63 24.24 -13.50
N GLY A 284 3.38 23.78 -12.27
CA GLY A 284 2.49 22.67 -11.96
C GLY A 284 2.93 21.89 -10.72
N ALA A 285 2.12 20.90 -10.37
CA ALA A 285 2.31 20.07 -9.20
C ALA A 285 2.73 18.63 -9.55
N ILE A 286 3.58 18.07 -8.71
CA ILE A 286 3.92 16.65 -8.65
C ILE A 286 3.17 16.09 -7.45
N LEU A 287 2.26 15.14 -7.68
CA LEU A 287 1.45 14.54 -6.64
C LEU A 287 2.09 13.24 -6.13
N VAL A 288 2.48 13.24 -4.86
CA VAL A 288 3.04 12.07 -4.19
C VAL A 288 1.90 11.23 -3.61
N VAL A 289 1.85 9.95 -3.96
CA VAL A 289 0.78 9.02 -3.57
C VAL A 289 1.39 7.81 -2.86
N ARG A 290 0.85 7.46 -1.70
CA ARG A 290 1.36 6.33 -0.92
C ARG A 290 0.69 5.03 -1.33
N HIS A 291 1.50 4.07 -1.79
CA HIS A 291 1.04 2.76 -2.20
C HIS A 291 0.29 2.03 -1.07
N ASN A 292 -0.86 1.45 -1.41
CA ASN A 292 -1.72 0.66 -0.52
C ASN A 292 -2.09 1.39 0.78
N LEU A 293 -2.22 2.72 0.73
CA LEU A 293 -2.80 3.53 1.81
C LEU A 293 -3.79 4.55 1.27
N THR A 294 -3.37 5.34 0.27
CA THR A 294 -4.19 6.39 -0.34
C THR A 294 -5.26 5.77 -1.22
N THR A 295 -6.50 6.26 -1.14
CA THR A 295 -7.60 5.75 -1.98
C THR A 295 -7.67 6.48 -3.32
N ARG A 296 -8.26 5.83 -4.33
CA ARG A 296 -8.55 6.43 -5.64
C ARG A 296 -9.35 7.73 -5.50
N ASP A 297 -10.39 7.73 -4.67
CA ASP A 297 -11.19 8.92 -4.40
C ASP A 297 -10.36 10.07 -3.80
N GLN A 298 -9.44 9.78 -2.87
CA GLN A 298 -8.57 10.81 -2.28
C GLN A 298 -7.59 11.39 -3.30
N VAL A 299 -7.11 10.56 -4.23
CA VAL A 299 -6.28 11.03 -5.35
C VAL A 299 -7.12 11.92 -6.27
N ALA A 300 -8.31 11.47 -6.68
CA ALA A 300 -9.21 12.23 -7.54
C ALA A 300 -9.63 13.59 -6.92
N ASP A 301 -9.93 13.60 -5.62
CA ASP A 301 -10.21 14.83 -4.86
C ASP A 301 -9.00 15.77 -4.84
N ALA A 302 -7.79 15.23 -4.67
CA ALA A 302 -6.56 16.03 -4.70
C ALA A 302 -6.31 16.62 -6.09
N VAL A 303 -6.53 15.86 -7.17
CA VAL A 303 -6.46 16.37 -8.55
C VAL A 303 -7.50 17.47 -8.78
N THR A 304 -8.73 17.26 -8.31
CA THR A 304 -9.81 18.25 -8.42
C THR A 304 -9.45 19.57 -7.72
N ARG A 305 -8.75 19.52 -6.57
CA ARG A 305 -8.27 20.72 -5.86
C ARG A 305 -7.16 21.49 -6.57
N LEU A 306 -6.36 20.81 -7.41
CA LEU A 306 -5.39 21.48 -8.27
C LEU A 306 -6.11 22.14 -9.46
N GLN A 307 -7.03 21.41 -10.08
CA GLN A 307 -7.82 21.91 -11.21
C GLN A 307 -8.69 23.12 -10.84
N SER A 308 -9.24 23.16 -9.62
CA SER A 308 -10.08 24.28 -9.16
C SER A 308 -9.35 25.62 -9.08
N VAL A 309 -8.02 25.61 -9.08
CA VAL A 309 -7.15 26.80 -9.08
C VAL A 309 -6.34 26.93 -10.37
N ASP A 310 -6.74 26.20 -11.42
CA ASP A 310 -6.07 26.13 -12.72
C ASP A 310 -4.60 25.68 -12.64
N ALA A 311 -4.27 24.89 -11.61
CA ALA A 311 -2.94 24.31 -11.47
C ALA A 311 -2.86 22.96 -12.22
N ARG A 312 -1.85 22.84 -13.09
CA ARG A 312 -1.59 21.62 -13.85
C ARG A 312 -1.00 20.53 -12.95
N LEU A 313 -1.56 19.33 -13.00
CA LEU A 313 -0.90 18.11 -12.50
C LEU A 313 0.11 17.64 -13.54
N LEU A 314 1.39 17.68 -13.21
CA LEU A 314 2.48 17.29 -14.11
C LEU A 314 2.69 15.77 -14.14
N GLY A 315 2.42 15.11 -13.03
CA GLY A 315 2.57 13.67 -12.88
C GLY A 315 2.52 13.24 -11.42
N THR A 316 2.62 11.95 -11.21
CA THR A 316 2.57 11.34 -9.88
C THR A 316 3.84 10.62 -9.49
N VAL A 317 4.11 10.54 -8.20
CA VAL A 317 5.19 9.72 -7.64
C VAL A 317 4.60 8.75 -6.64
N VAL A 318 4.76 7.46 -6.89
CA VAL A 318 4.32 6.41 -5.98
C VAL A 318 5.39 6.20 -4.93
N THR A 319 5.02 6.21 -3.65
CA THR A 319 5.94 5.97 -2.53
C THR A 319 5.56 4.73 -1.74
N MET A 320 6.54 4.14 -1.07
CA MET A 320 6.39 2.96 -0.21
C MET A 320 5.84 1.75 -0.96
N ALA A 321 6.13 1.65 -2.26
CA ALA A 321 5.75 0.49 -3.05
C ALA A 321 6.53 -0.76 -2.61
N PRO A 322 5.95 -1.96 -2.79
CA PRO A 322 6.65 -3.20 -2.50
C PRO A 322 7.89 -3.35 -3.39
N GLU A 323 8.99 -3.88 -2.84
CA GLU A 323 10.15 -4.22 -3.66
C GLU A 323 9.79 -5.25 -4.74
N PRO A 324 10.38 -5.15 -5.95
CA PRO A 324 10.21 -6.17 -6.98
C PRO A 324 10.75 -7.50 -6.46
N ARG A 325 9.90 -8.53 -6.36
CA ARG A 325 10.34 -9.87 -5.95
C ARG A 325 11.28 -10.45 -7.02
N ARG A 326 12.53 -10.74 -6.65
CA ARG A 326 13.49 -11.46 -7.50
C ARG A 326 12.88 -12.83 -7.90
N GLY A 327 12.65 -13.05 -9.20
CA GLY A 327 12.44 -14.38 -9.77
C GLY A 327 11.01 -14.86 -10.06
N ARG A 328 9.98 -14.01 -9.98
CA ARG A 328 8.65 -14.36 -10.50
C ARG A 328 8.10 -13.14 -11.23
N GLY A 329 7.83 -13.27 -12.53
CA GLY A 329 7.30 -12.20 -13.38
C GLY A 329 6.03 -11.62 -12.77
N SER A 330 6.20 -10.53 -12.03
CA SER A 330 5.11 -9.74 -11.49
C SER A 330 4.88 -8.63 -12.49
N TYR A 331 3.90 -8.85 -13.37
CA TYR A 331 3.27 -7.76 -14.09
C TYR A 331 2.70 -6.78 -13.05
N GLY A 332 3.16 -5.53 -13.10
CA GLY A 332 2.81 -4.47 -12.17
C GLY A 332 4.07 -3.78 -11.64
N TYR A 333 4.40 -2.64 -12.26
CA TYR A 333 5.55 -1.78 -11.99
C TYR A 333 6.93 -2.28 -12.47
N GLY A 334 7.26 -2.03 -13.73
CA GLY A 334 8.61 -2.26 -14.22
C GLY A 334 8.89 -1.78 -15.64
N TYR A 335 9.19 -0.48 -15.80
CA TYR A 335 10.16 -0.06 -16.82
C TYR A 335 11.53 0.00 -16.14
N GLY A 336 12.28 -1.08 -16.22
CA GLY A 336 13.62 -1.21 -15.66
C GLY A 336 14.49 -2.08 -16.56
N TYR A 337 15.13 -1.46 -17.56
CA TYR A 337 16.30 -2.04 -18.22
C TYR A 337 17.47 -1.98 -17.23
N GLY A 338 17.70 -3.07 -16.49
CA GLY A 338 18.87 -3.24 -15.64
C GLY A 338 20.02 -3.85 -16.44
N TYR A 339 20.90 -3.01 -16.98
CA TYR A 339 22.26 -3.43 -17.32
C TYR A 339 23.16 -3.00 -16.17
N ALA A 340 23.40 -3.90 -15.21
CA ALA A 340 24.52 -3.74 -14.30
C ALA A 340 25.76 -4.28 -15.03
N PRO A 341 26.84 -3.49 -15.23
CA PRO A 341 28.10 -4.05 -15.67
C PRO A 341 28.57 -5.04 -14.61
N GLU A 342 28.87 -6.26 -15.03
CA GLU A 342 29.53 -7.25 -14.18
C GLU A 342 30.81 -6.63 -13.62
N ALA A 343 30.91 -6.59 -12.29
CA ALA A 343 32.11 -6.15 -11.61
C ALA A 343 33.27 -7.03 -12.07
N GLU A 344 34.17 -6.42 -12.85
CA GLU A 344 35.41 -7.01 -13.32
C GLU A 344 36.22 -7.46 -12.09
N HIS A 345 36.25 -8.76 -11.84
CA HIS A 345 37.12 -9.34 -10.83
C HIS A 345 38.57 -9.17 -11.27
N ALA A 346 39.20 -8.11 -10.76
CA ALA A 346 40.62 -7.88 -10.89
C ALA A 346 41.40 -9.08 -10.31
N LEU A 347 42.11 -9.77 -11.20
CA LEU A 347 43.15 -10.74 -10.89
C LEU A 347 44.35 -10.01 -10.26
N SER A 348 44.68 -10.33 -9.01
CA SER A 348 46.02 -10.35 -8.38
C SER A 348 45.85 -10.32 -6.86
N GLY A 349 46.47 -11.14 -6.01
CA GLY A 349 47.61 -12.01 -6.19
C GLY A 349 47.83 -12.91 -4.97
N LYS A 350 48.79 -13.81 -5.15
CA LYS A 350 49.27 -14.89 -4.27
C LYS A 350 49.38 -14.52 -2.78
N SER A 351 48.98 -15.44 -1.91
CA SER A 351 49.70 -15.70 -0.65
C SER A 351 49.51 -17.16 -0.18
N GLU A 352 50.60 -17.90 -0.35
CA GLU A 352 51.19 -18.91 0.53
C GLU A 352 50.33 -20.00 1.20
N ARG A 353 50.56 -21.23 0.70
CA ARG A 353 50.30 -22.50 1.40
C ARG A 353 51.21 -22.61 2.64
N LYS A 354 50.65 -23.04 3.77
CA LYS A 354 51.40 -23.64 4.88
C LYS A 354 50.86 -25.05 5.23
N PRO A 355 51.72 -25.94 5.77
CA PRO A 355 51.65 -27.37 5.51
C PRO A 355 50.89 -28.18 6.58
N SER A 356 50.44 -29.36 6.15
CA SER A 356 49.88 -30.45 6.95
C SER A 356 50.86 -30.96 8.01
N LYS A 357 50.39 -31.12 9.26
CA LYS A 357 51.05 -31.95 10.27
C LYS A 357 50.28 -33.25 10.45
N ASP A 358 50.94 -34.31 10.04
CA ASP A 358 50.72 -35.71 10.38
C ASP A 358 51.12 -35.94 11.85
N PHE A 359 50.30 -36.67 12.60
CA PHE A 359 50.68 -37.28 13.88
C PHE A 359 49.93 -38.60 14.03
N SER A 360 50.68 -39.69 13.99
CA SER A 360 50.20 -41.04 14.16
C SER A 360 50.72 -41.63 15.48
N ARG A 361 49.89 -42.51 16.07
CA ARG A 361 50.14 -43.48 17.17
C ARG A 361 50.17 -42.85 18.58
N THR A 362 49.47 -43.37 19.59
CA THR A 362 49.39 -44.78 20.03
C THR A 362 48.12 -45.07 20.85
N ASN A 363 47.65 -46.31 20.74
CA ASN A 363 46.65 -46.99 21.58
C ASN A 363 47.20 -47.27 23.00
N PRO A 364 46.36 -47.44 24.03
CA PRO A 364 46.35 -48.76 24.67
C PRO A 364 44.96 -49.29 25.07
N ALA A 365 44.99 -50.60 25.33
CA ALA A 365 43.91 -51.52 25.59
C ALA A 365 43.11 -51.32 26.90
N LYS A 366 41.86 -51.83 26.83
CA LYS A 366 41.06 -52.57 27.85
C LYS A 366 41.65 -52.71 29.26
N GLU A 367 40.83 -52.41 30.27
CA GLU A 367 40.38 -53.37 31.30
C GLU A 367 39.22 -52.83 32.14
N GLN A 368 38.26 -53.73 32.41
CA GLN A 368 37.14 -53.72 33.38
C GLN A 368 35.91 -52.82 33.13
#